data_AF-A0A6L9MFV6-F1
#
_entry.id   AF-A0A6L9MFV6-F1
#
_cell.length_a   1.000
_cell.length_b   1.000
_cell.length_c   1.000
_cell.angle_alpha   90.00
_cell.angle_beta   90.00
_cell.angle_gamma   90.00
#
_symmetry.space_group_name_H-M   'P 1'
#
loop_
_entity.id
_entity.type
_entity.pdbx_description
1 polymer ?
#
loop_
_entity_poly.entity_id
_entity_poly.type
_entity_poly.pdbx_seq_one_letter_code
_entity_poly.pdbx_strand_id
1 'polypeptide(L)'
;MDLDRSARAQRETAKVLEAYKNVVQKSWDKDYISARTRLVQALRLKRNLVDFANFDPLQYAEDRETREAINSIANDHEIIAIAIERDIIDEDFYRDWFLSTYIQDYEALEAYIVQVRTLTETPALYIKFQALAERWREEKAAAVRQAEREASIIANRARR
;
A
#
# COMPACT_ATOMS: atom_id res chain seq x y z
N MET A 1 -36.78 -17.62 -6.30
CA MET A 1 -35.92 -16.45 -6.53
C MET A 1 -34.82 -16.28 -5.47
N ASP A 2 -34.83 -17.03 -4.36
CA ASP A 2 -33.87 -16.87 -3.25
C ASP A 2 -32.58 -17.72 -3.31
N LEU A 3 -32.54 -18.78 -4.14
CA LEU A 3 -31.37 -19.66 -4.25
C LEU A 3 -30.14 -18.96 -4.86
N ASP A 4 -30.37 -17.99 -5.77
CA ASP A 4 -29.31 -17.24 -6.45
C ASP A 4 -28.66 -16.19 -5.53
N ARG A 5 -29.45 -15.58 -4.62
CA ARG A 5 -28.92 -14.67 -3.58
C ARG A 5 -28.07 -15.42 -2.55
N SER A 6 -28.48 -16.62 -2.17
CA SER A 6 -27.74 -17.49 -1.23
C SER A 6 -26.40 -17.95 -1.80
N ALA A 7 -26.36 -18.38 -3.07
CA ALA A 7 -25.12 -18.82 -3.72
C ALA A 7 -24.13 -17.66 -3.94
N ARG A 8 -24.63 -16.46 -4.25
CA ARG A 8 -23.79 -15.26 -4.39
C ARG A 8 -23.17 -14.84 -3.05
N ALA A 9 -23.97 -14.81 -1.98
CA ALA A 9 -23.48 -14.49 -0.63
C ALA A 9 -22.43 -15.51 -0.13
N GLN A 10 -22.60 -16.80 -0.44
CA GLN A 10 -21.61 -17.83 -0.11
C GLN A 10 -20.30 -17.65 -0.89
N ARG A 11 -20.37 -17.26 -2.17
CA ARG A 11 -19.18 -16.97 -2.98
C ARG A 11 -18.45 -15.72 -2.50
N GLU A 12 -19.17 -14.65 -2.13
CA GLU A 12 -18.59 -13.47 -1.51
C GLU A 12 -17.91 -13.81 -0.17
N THR A 13 -18.58 -14.57 0.69
CA THR A 13 -18.00 -15.01 1.97
C THR A 13 -16.73 -15.83 1.76
N ALA A 14 -16.72 -16.75 0.79
CA ALA A 14 -15.55 -17.56 0.48
C ALA A 14 -14.38 -16.71 -0.07
N LYS A 15 -14.67 -15.72 -0.92
CA LYS A 15 -13.66 -14.77 -1.41
C LYS A 15 -13.05 -13.95 -0.27
N VAL A 16 -13.88 -13.41 0.63
CA VAL A 16 -13.42 -12.65 1.81
C VAL A 16 -12.54 -13.52 2.70
N LEU A 17 -12.94 -14.78 2.94
CA LEU A 17 -12.17 -15.71 3.78
C LEU A 17 -10.81 -16.09 3.17
N GLU A 18 -10.74 -16.22 1.84
CA GLU A 18 -9.51 -16.53 1.12
C GLU A 18 -8.58 -15.31 1.04
N ALA A 19 -9.12 -14.13 0.77
CA ALA A 19 -8.39 -12.87 0.86
C ALA A 19 -7.81 -12.68 2.27
N TYR A 20 -8.62 -12.95 3.31
CA TYR A 20 -8.19 -12.92 4.70
C TYR A 20 -7.03 -13.89 4.97
N LYS A 21 -7.12 -15.15 4.51
CA LYS A 21 -6.01 -16.10 4.66
C LYS A 21 -4.72 -15.61 4.01
N ASN A 22 -4.79 -15.12 2.79
CA ASN A 22 -3.61 -14.66 2.05
C ASN A 22 -2.98 -13.43 2.72
N VAL A 23 -3.81 -12.49 3.19
CA VAL A 23 -3.36 -11.28 3.88
C VAL A 23 -2.80 -11.58 5.29
N VAL A 24 -3.47 -12.46 6.04
CA VAL A 24 -3.01 -12.86 7.37
C VAL A 24 -1.73 -13.67 7.27
N GLN A 25 -1.62 -14.61 6.34
CA GLN A 25 -0.42 -15.41 6.16
C GLN A 25 0.81 -14.54 5.86
N LYS A 26 0.65 -13.47 5.08
CA LYS A 26 1.67 -12.45 4.83
C LYS A 26 2.16 -11.73 6.10
N SER A 27 1.28 -11.48 7.08
CA SER A 27 1.68 -10.84 8.35
C SER A 27 2.58 -11.71 9.24
N TRP A 28 2.65 -13.01 8.96
CA TRP A 28 3.55 -13.96 9.62
C TRP A 28 4.70 -14.43 8.71
N ASP A 29 4.75 -13.96 7.47
CA ASP A 29 5.82 -14.27 6.54
C ASP A 29 7.12 -13.60 7.00
N LYS A 30 8.12 -14.43 7.31
CA LYS A 30 9.41 -13.97 7.82
C LYS A 30 10.15 -13.07 6.83
N ASP A 31 9.99 -13.33 5.53
CA ASP A 31 10.67 -12.57 4.49
C ASP A 31 10.03 -11.18 4.35
N TYR A 32 8.69 -11.10 4.43
CA TYR A 32 7.98 -9.83 4.47
C TYR A 32 8.34 -9.02 5.72
N ILE A 33 8.33 -9.64 6.91
CA ILE A 33 8.69 -8.98 8.18
C ILE A 33 10.14 -8.46 8.11
N SER A 34 11.05 -9.27 7.57
CA SER A 34 12.46 -8.94 7.39
C SER A 34 12.65 -7.75 6.44
N ALA A 35 11.99 -7.77 5.29
CA ALA A 35 12.01 -6.66 4.33
C ALA A 35 11.41 -5.38 4.92
N ARG A 36 10.27 -5.48 5.61
CA ARG A 36 9.61 -4.35 6.25
C ARG A 36 10.48 -3.73 7.34
N THR A 37 11.13 -4.57 8.14
CA THR A 37 12.07 -4.12 9.19
C THR A 37 13.21 -3.32 8.59
N ARG A 38 13.81 -3.81 7.50
CA ARG A 38 14.90 -3.10 6.79
C ARG A 38 14.43 -1.76 6.20
N LEU A 39 13.27 -1.72 5.54
CA LEU A 39 12.70 -0.47 5.04
C LEU A 39 12.49 0.54 6.17
N VAL A 40 11.84 0.14 7.26
CA VAL A 40 11.62 1.00 8.43
C VAL A 40 12.93 1.47 9.05
N GLN A 41 13.95 0.61 9.10
CA GLN A 41 15.27 0.99 9.59
C GLN A 41 15.93 2.05 8.69
N ALA A 42 15.90 1.88 7.37
CA ALA A 42 16.42 2.87 6.43
C ALA A 42 15.71 4.23 6.60
N LEU A 43 14.38 4.22 6.74
CA LEU A 43 13.58 5.43 6.99
C LEU A 43 13.90 6.09 8.34
N ARG A 44 14.07 5.31 9.41
CA ARG A 44 14.46 5.80 10.74
C ARG A 44 15.84 6.45 10.73
N LEU A 45 16.78 5.86 9.98
CA LEU A 45 18.11 6.41 9.77
C LEU A 45 18.12 7.59 8.79
N LYS A 46 16.95 8.01 8.28
CA LYS A 46 16.77 9.09 7.30
C LYS A 46 17.64 8.91 6.06
N ARG A 47 17.83 7.65 5.65
CA ARG A 47 18.55 7.31 4.42
C ARG A 47 17.72 7.78 3.23
N ASN A 48 18.39 8.37 2.25
CA ASN A 48 17.73 8.73 1.00
C ASN A 48 17.46 7.45 0.20
N LEU A 49 16.19 7.08 0.03
CA LEU A 49 15.87 5.81 -0.63
C LEU A 49 16.29 5.79 -2.11
N VAL A 50 16.38 6.95 -2.76
CA VAL A 50 16.86 7.09 -4.13
C VAL A 50 18.29 6.55 -4.30
N ASP A 51 19.12 6.61 -3.26
CA ASP A 51 20.50 6.09 -3.30
C ASP A 51 20.51 4.57 -3.59
N PHE A 52 19.45 3.85 -3.21
CA PHE A 52 19.31 2.41 -3.46
C PHE A 52 18.70 2.09 -4.83
N ALA A 53 18.28 3.07 -5.63
CA ALA A 53 17.72 2.82 -6.96
C ALA A 53 18.81 2.43 -7.97
N ASN A 54 20.03 2.92 -7.79
CA ASN A 54 21.17 2.59 -8.65
C ASN A 54 21.64 1.16 -8.38
N PHE A 55 21.78 0.38 -9.45
CA PHE A 55 22.36 -0.94 -9.39
C PHE A 55 23.87 -0.84 -9.62
N ASP A 56 24.64 -0.74 -8.53
CA ASP A 56 26.08 -1.01 -8.59
C ASP A 56 26.34 -2.39 -7.97
N PRO A 57 26.75 -3.40 -8.77
CA PRO A 57 27.12 -4.71 -8.25
C PRO A 57 28.27 -4.69 -7.23
N LEU A 58 29.06 -3.60 -7.20
CA LEU A 58 30.18 -3.39 -6.28
C LEU A 58 29.78 -2.70 -4.97
N GLN A 59 28.49 -2.38 -4.79
CA GLN A 59 27.97 -1.77 -3.58
C GLN A 59 28.10 -2.70 -2.36
N TYR A 60 28.21 -2.12 -1.16
CA TYR A 60 28.32 -2.88 0.09
C TYR A 60 27.13 -3.84 0.28
N ALA A 61 27.38 -5.01 0.89
CA ALA A 61 26.37 -6.06 1.07
C ALA A 61 25.10 -5.57 1.81
N GLU A 62 25.25 -4.68 2.79
CA GLU A 62 24.14 -4.10 3.56
C GLU A 62 23.23 -3.21 2.69
N ASP A 63 23.82 -2.39 1.81
CA ASP A 63 23.06 -1.55 0.88
C ASP A 63 22.30 -2.41 -0.13
N ARG A 64 22.91 -3.53 -0.57
CA ARG A 64 22.26 -4.51 -1.45
C ARG A 64 21.05 -5.15 -0.78
N GLU A 65 21.19 -5.62 0.44
CA GLU A 65 20.07 -6.19 1.21
C GLU A 65 18.96 -5.17 1.46
N THR A 66 19.33 -3.92 1.74
CA THR A 66 18.36 -2.82 1.92
C THR A 66 17.60 -2.55 0.63
N ARG A 67 18.30 -2.55 -0.52
CA ARG A 67 17.67 -2.41 -1.84
C ARG A 67 16.71 -3.55 -2.14
N GLU A 68 17.11 -4.80 -1.87
CA GLU A 68 16.26 -5.97 -2.08
C GLU A 68 15.01 -5.92 -1.20
N ALA A 69 15.14 -5.45 0.04
CA ALA A 69 14.01 -5.21 0.93
C ALA A 69 13.06 -4.12 0.39
N ILE A 70 13.60 -2.97 -0.06
CA ILE A 70 12.81 -1.89 -0.67
C ILE A 70 12.02 -2.41 -1.88
N ASN A 71 12.68 -3.14 -2.78
CA ASN A 71 12.03 -3.74 -3.94
C ASN A 71 10.95 -4.75 -3.53
N SER A 72 11.21 -5.57 -2.53
CA SER A 72 10.23 -6.56 -2.05
C SER A 72 8.95 -5.88 -1.55
N ILE A 73 9.08 -4.78 -0.81
CA ILE A 73 7.92 -4.01 -0.34
C ILE A 73 7.19 -3.31 -1.50
N ALA A 74 7.92 -2.70 -2.44
CA ALA A 74 7.29 -2.05 -3.60
C ALA A 74 6.54 -3.06 -4.49
N ASN A 75 7.14 -4.23 -4.74
CA ASN A 75 6.51 -5.32 -5.50
C ASN A 75 5.28 -5.86 -4.78
N ASP A 76 5.35 -6.03 -3.47
CA ASP A 76 4.24 -6.50 -2.66
C ASP A 76 3.05 -5.54 -2.73
N HIS A 77 3.28 -4.23 -2.60
CA HIS A 77 2.21 -3.24 -2.77
C HIS A 77 1.63 -3.23 -4.19
N GLU A 78 2.46 -3.38 -5.23
CA GLU A 78 1.99 -3.51 -6.62
C GLU A 78 1.08 -4.74 -6.80
N ILE A 79 1.45 -5.89 -6.24
CA ILE A 79 0.64 -7.11 -6.29
C ILE A 79 -0.70 -6.90 -5.59
N ILE A 80 -0.71 -6.25 -4.43
CA ILE A 80 -1.95 -5.92 -3.71
C ILE A 80 -2.84 -5.03 -4.55
N ALA A 81 -2.29 -3.98 -5.18
CA ALA A 81 -3.08 -3.11 -6.05
C ALA A 81 -3.70 -3.87 -7.23
N ILE A 82 -2.94 -4.76 -7.86
CA ILE A 82 -3.43 -5.64 -8.93
C ILE A 82 -4.52 -6.59 -8.42
N ALA A 83 -4.37 -7.14 -7.22
CA ALA A 83 -5.33 -8.06 -6.63
C ALA A 83 -6.65 -7.36 -6.28
N ILE A 84 -6.59 -6.12 -5.78
CA ILE A 84 -7.76 -5.27 -5.55
C ILE A 84 -8.45 -4.94 -6.88
N GLU A 85 -7.70 -4.48 -7.89
CA GLU A 85 -8.25 -4.16 -9.22
C GLU A 85 -8.94 -5.37 -9.89
N ARG A 86 -8.52 -6.59 -9.54
CA ARG A 86 -9.07 -7.85 -10.06
C ARG A 86 -10.13 -8.49 -9.16
N ASP A 87 -10.62 -7.80 -8.14
CA ASP A 87 -11.60 -8.31 -7.16
C ASP A 87 -11.19 -9.66 -6.51
N ILE A 88 -9.88 -9.83 -6.29
CA ILE A 88 -9.28 -10.97 -5.59
C ILE A 88 -9.21 -10.67 -4.10
N ILE A 89 -8.85 -9.44 -3.73
CA ILE A 89 -8.83 -8.94 -2.37
C ILE A 89 -9.94 -7.89 -2.23
N ASP A 90 -10.70 -7.98 -1.15
CA ASP A 90 -11.69 -6.97 -0.79
C ASP A 90 -11.00 -5.65 -0.43
N GLU A 91 -11.31 -4.60 -1.20
CA GLU A 91 -10.66 -3.30 -1.05
C GLU A 91 -10.99 -2.65 0.30
N ASP A 92 -12.25 -2.69 0.71
CA ASP A 92 -12.73 -2.02 1.92
C ASP A 92 -12.08 -2.64 3.16
N PHE A 93 -12.02 -3.97 3.21
CA PHE A 93 -11.30 -4.69 4.27
C PHE A 93 -9.82 -4.33 4.31
N TYR A 94 -9.12 -4.39 3.17
CA TYR A 94 -7.68 -4.13 3.14
C TYR A 94 -7.37 -2.67 3.50
N ARG A 95 -8.20 -1.75 3.02
CA ARG A 95 -8.14 -0.33 3.33
C ARG A 95 -8.32 -0.09 4.82
N ASP A 96 -9.36 -0.63 5.46
CA ASP A 96 -9.57 -0.48 6.90
C ASP A 96 -8.37 -0.96 7.73
N TRP A 97 -7.72 -2.03 7.28
CA TRP A 97 -6.56 -2.58 7.96
C TRP A 97 -5.25 -1.80 7.70
N PHE A 98 -5.00 -1.36 6.46
CA PHE A 98 -3.66 -1.00 6.02
C PHE A 98 -3.54 0.37 5.33
N LEU A 99 -4.63 1.13 5.19
CA LEU A 99 -4.69 2.41 4.48
C LEU A 99 -3.53 3.36 4.81
N SER A 100 -3.32 3.64 6.10
CA SER A 100 -2.31 4.64 6.50
C SER A 100 -0.89 4.18 6.20
N THR A 101 -0.59 2.90 6.40
CA THR A 101 0.71 2.32 6.04
C THR A 101 0.92 2.35 4.53
N TYR A 102 -0.08 1.94 3.75
CA TYR A 102 0.02 1.89 2.29
C TYR A 102 0.34 3.27 1.69
N ILE A 103 -0.35 4.32 2.16
CA ILE A 103 -0.09 5.70 1.75
C ILE A 103 1.31 6.15 2.19
N GLN A 104 1.68 5.93 3.45
CA GLN A 104 2.97 6.36 3.98
C GLN A 104 4.16 5.68 3.28
N ASP A 105 4.04 4.39 2.99
CA ASP A 105 5.05 3.65 2.25
C ASP A 105 5.17 4.21 0.82
N TYR A 106 4.05 4.53 0.15
CA TYR A 106 4.10 5.18 -1.16
C TYR A 106 4.79 6.55 -1.11
N GLU A 107 4.42 7.41 -0.16
CA GLU A 107 5.04 8.73 0.02
C GLU A 107 6.56 8.61 0.26
N ALA A 108 6.99 7.60 1.02
CA ALA A 108 8.41 7.34 1.26
C ALA A 108 9.14 6.80 0.01
N LEU A 109 8.44 6.02 -0.82
CA LEU A 109 9.00 5.33 -1.99
C LEU A 109 8.83 6.12 -3.29
N GLU A 110 8.05 7.20 -3.34
CA GLU A 110 7.69 7.91 -4.56
C GLU A 110 8.93 8.32 -5.38
N ALA A 111 9.89 9.01 -4.74
CA ALA A 111 11.12 9.42 -5.39
C ALA A 111 11.98 8.23 -5.84
N TYR A 112 12.01 7.15 -5.05
CA TYR A 112 12.69 5.91 -5.40
C TYR A 112 12.08 5.27 -6.66
N ILE A 113 10.74 5.15 -6.70
CA ILE A 113 9.99 4.56 -7.82
C ILE A 113 10.27 5.36 -9.11
N VAL A 114 10.22 6.69 -9.04
CA VAL A 114 10.54 7.56 -10.20
C VAL A 114 11.96 7.32 -10.69
N GLN A 115 12.93 7.22 -9.79
CA GLN A 115 14.32 6.96 -10.16
C GLN A 115 14.47 5.57 -10.80
N VAL A 116 13.87 4.53 -10.23
CA VAL A 116 13.94 3.18 -10.80
C VAL A 116 13.30 3.12 -12.18
N ARG A 117 12.14 3.74 -12.39
CA ARG A 117 11.49 3.85 -13.72
C ARG A 117 12.40 4.50 -14.76
N THR A 118 13.10 5.56 -14.34
CA THR A 118 14.04 6.29 -15.20
C THR A 118 15.23 5.42 -15.58
N LEU A 119 15.86 4.75 -14.59
CA LEU A 119 17.04 3.91 -14.81
C LEU A 119 16.74 2.64 -15.62
N THR A 120 15.54 2.08 -15.47
CA THR A 120 15.11 0.86 -16.15
C THR A 120 14.34 1.12 -17.45
N GLU A 121 14.15 2.39 -17.82
CA GLU A 121 13.34 2.82 -18.96
C GLU A 121 11.92 2.19 -18.98
N THR A 122 11.38 1.89 -17.79
CA THR A 122 10.12 1.17 -17.62
C THR A 122 9.12 2.05 -16.87
N PRO A 123 8.41 2.96 -17.55
CA PRO A 123 7.51 3.92 -16.90
C PRO A 123 6.31 3.26 -16.19
N ALA A 124 5.94 2.04 -16.60
CA ALA A 124 4.83 1.30 -16.03
C ALA A 124 5.17 0.57 -14.70
N LEU A 125 6.43 0.56 -14.27
CA LEU A 125 6.83 -0.14 -13.05
C LEU A 125 6.12 0.46 -11.82
N TYR A 126 5.51 -0.36 -10.96
CA TYR A 126 4.79 0.10 -9.76
C TYR A 126 3.62 1.07 -10.01
N ILE A 127 3.04 1.05 -11.22
CA ILE A 127 1.98 2.01 -11.59
C ILE A 127 0.68 1.74 -10.84
N LYS A 128 0.38 0.48 -10.50
CA LYS A 128 -0.84 0.12 -9.77
C LYS A 128 -0.71 0.50 -8.30
N PHE A 129 0.46 0.30 -7.71
CA PHE A 129 0.78 0.77 -6.37
C PHE A 129 0.54 2.28 -6.27
N GLN A 130 1.17 3.05 -7.15
CA GLN A 130 1.00 4.50 -7.21
C GLN A 130 -0.47 4.91 -7.32
N ALA A 131 -1.18 4.37 -8.33
CA ALA A 131 -2.56 4.79 -8.59
C ALA A 131 -3.49 4.52 -7.40
N LEU A 132 -3.34 3.36 -6.74
CA LEU A 132 -4.14 3.01 -5.57
C LEU A 132 -3.81 3.92 -4.37
N ALA A 133 -2.52 4.17 -4.11
CA ALA A 133 -2.09 5.01 -2.99
C ALA A 133 -2.58 6.46 -3.16
N GLU A 134 -2.46 7.01 -4.36
CA GLU A 134 -2.92 8.38 -4.68
C GLU A 134 -4.44 8.50 -4.52
N ARG A 135 -5.21 7.54 -5.05
CA ARG A 135 -6.67 7.49 -4.89
C ARG A 135 -7.07 7.50 -3.42
N TRP A 136 -6.48 6.61 -2.63
CA TRP A 136 -6.76 6.51 -1.20
C TRP A 136 -6.35 7.76 -0.42
N ARG A 137 -5.23 8.40 -0.80
CA ARG A 137 -4.79 9.66 -0.21
C ARG A 137 -5.79 10.78 -0.47
N GLU A 138 -6.30 10.90 -1.70
CA GLU A 138 -7.30 11.90 -2.06
C GLU A 138 -8.64 11.68 -1.35
N GLU A 139 -9.11 10.43 -1.28
CA GLU A 139 -10.33 10.05 -0.58
C GLU A 139 -10.23 10.34 0.93
N LYS A 140 -9.10 9.99 1.56
CA LYS A 140 -8.82 10.32 2.96
C LYS A 140 -8.82 11.82 3.19
N ALA A 141 -8.18 12.60 2.32
CA ALA A 141 -8.15 14.05 2.43
C ALA A 141 -9.54 14.68 2.25
N ALA A 142 -10.37 14.12 1.35
CA ALA A 142 -11.74 14.56 1.15
C ALA A 142 -12.62 14.29 2.39
N ALA A 143 -12.49 13.10 2.99
CA ALA A 143 -13.22 12.75 4.21
C ALA A 143 -12.88 13.68 5.39
N VAL A 144 -11.60 14.03 5.56
CA VAL A 144 -11.17 14.99 6.61
C VAL A 144 -11.81 16.36 6.37
N ARG A 145 -11.74 16.90 5.15
CA ARG A 145 -12.36 18.19 4.82
C ARG A 145 -13.87 18.20 5.05
N GLN A 146 -14.55 17.09 4.79
CA GLN A 146 -15.98 16.96 5.05
C GLN A 146 -16.27 16.99 6.55
N ALA A 147 -15.55 16.20 7.34
CA ALA A 147 -15.72 16.15 8.79
C ALA A 147 -15.49 17.53 9.44
N GLU A 148 -14.47 18.28 9.00
CA GLU A 148 -14.20 19.65 9.47
C GLU A 148 -15.34 20.62 9.16
N ARG A 149 -15.92 20.53 7.96
CA ARG A 149 -17.09 21.35 7.57
C ARG A 149 -18.30 21.05 8.43
N GLU A 150 -18.60 19.77 8.65
CA GLU A 150 -19.72 19.34 9.48
C GLU A 150 -19.55 19.79 10.94
N ALA A 151 -18.35 19.63 11.50
CA ALA A 151 -18.02 20.10 12.84
C ALA A 151 -18.20 21.63 12.97
N SER A 152 -17.78 22.39 11.97
CA SER A 152 -17.96 23.85 11.94
C SER A 152 -19.45 24.25 11.92
N ILE A 153 -20.28 23.56 11.13
CA ILE A 153 -21.73 23.79 11.07
C ILE A 153 -22.37 23.52 12.44
N ILE A 154 -22.02 22.41 13.08
CA ILE A 154 -22.54 22.04 14.41
C ILE A 154 -22.13 23.07 15.45
N ALA A 155 -20.84 23.46 15.48
CA ALA A 155 -20.33 24.46 16.42
C ALA A 155 -21.01 25.83 16.27
N ASN A 156 -21.29 26.26 15.05
CA ASN A 156 -21.98 27.52 14.78
C ASN A 156 -23.47 27.48 15.16
N ARG A 157 -24.12 26.31 15.10
CA ARG A 157 -25.51 26.12 15.57
C ARG A 157 -25.59 26.12 17.10
N ALA A 158 -24.61 25.55 17.79
CA ALA A 158 -24.57 25.51 19.26
C ALA A 158 -24.30 26.88 19.93
N ARG A 159 -23.85 27.89 19.16
CA ARG A 159 -23.58 29.26 19.63
C ARG A 159 -24.75 30.24 19.39
N ARG A 160 -25.85 29.77 18.79
CA ARG A 160 -27.08 30.53 18.56
C ARG A 160 -28.16 30.06 19.52
#